data_AF-A0A7X5WY07-F1
#
_entry.id   AF-A0A7X5WY07-F1
#
_cell.length_a   1.000
_cell.length_b   1.000
_cell.length_c   1.000
_cell.angle_alpha   90.00
_cell.angle_beta   90.00
_cell.angle_gamma   90.00
#
_symmetry.space_group_name_H-M   'P 1'
#
loop_
_entity.id
_entity.type
_entity.pdbx_description
1 polymer ?
#
loop_
_entity_poly.entity_id
_entity_poly.type
_entity_poly.pdbx_seq_one_letter_code
_entity_poly.pdbx_strand_id
1 'polypeptide(L)'
;AAGAGTTLTFSWSTAGSTEGDHTLTASHDLTDDDGSNDSGSAVVTVGPAVTDIAVTSVSAPATATQGDAVSVDVTVENVGNHDAGAFDVSVSESP
;
A
#
# COMPACT_ATOMS: atom_id res chain seq x y z
N ALA A 1 5.69 32.00 -23.16
CA ALA A 1 4.95 32.57 -24.32
C ALA A 1 3.46 32.45 -24.04
N ALA A 2 2.62 33.29 -24.64
CA ALA A 2 1.16 33.14 -24.52
C ALA A 2 0.74 31.73 -24.99
N GLY A 3 -0.13 31.06 -24.24
CA GLY A 3 -0.57 29.69 -24.50
C GLY A 3 0.40 28.58 -24.09
N ALA A 4 1.52 28.90 -23.43
CA ALA A 4 2.41 27.88 -22.87
C ALA A 4 1.92 27.42 -21.49
N GLY A 5 1.91 26.10 -21.27
CA GLY A 5 1.65 25.48 -19.96
C GLY A 5 2.91 24.82 -19.39
N THR A 6 2.92 24.63 -18.06
CA THR A 6 3.93 23.83 -17.35
C THR A 6 3.22 22.94 -16.34
N THR A 7 3.85 21.83 -15.96
CA THR A 7 3.33 20.93 -14.94
C THR A 7 4.23 21.00 -13.71
N LEU A 8 3.63 21.29 -12.55
CA LEU A 8 4.30 21.21 -11.25
C LEU A 8 3.85 19.94 -10.55
N THR A 9 4.77 19.28 -9.86
CA THR A 9 4.50 18.05 -9.10
C THR A 9 4.68 18.32 -7.61
N PHE A 10 3.67 17.94 -6.83
CA PHE A 10 3.68 18.02 -5.37
C PHE A 10 3.51 16.62 -4.79
N SER A 11 4.22 16.33 -3.71
CA SER A 11 4.07 15.07 -2.98
C SER A 11 3.20 15.29 -1.76
N TRP A 12 2.16 14.48 -1.61
CA TRP A 12 1.32 14.44 -0.41
C TRP A 12 1.51 13.09 0.29
N SER A 13 1.88 13.13 1.58
CA SER A 13 1.93 11.94 2.42
C SER A 13 0.59 11.74 3.13
N THR A 14 0.02 10.54 3.02
CA THR A 14 -1.25 10.17 3.65
C THR A 14 -1.09 9.48 5.01
N ALA A 15 0.15 9.36 5.52
CA ALA A 15 0.44 8.61 6.76
C ALA A 15 -0.27 9.15 8.01
N GLY A 16 -0.69 10.42 8.00
CA GLY A 16 -1.47 11.04 9.06
C GLY A 16 -2.89 11.46 8.65
N SER A 17 -3.30 11.14 7.42
CA SER A 17 -4.64 11.47 6.92
C SER A 17 -5.67 10.49 7.45
N THR A 18 -6.89 10.95 7.69
CA THR A 18 -8.02 10.05 7.99
C THR A 18 -8.41 9.24 6.76
N GLU A 19 -9.08 8.11 6.97
CA GLU A 19 -9.78 7.42 5.89
C GLU A 19 -10.92 8.28 5.32
N GLY A 20 -11.25 8.06 4.05
CA GLY A 20 -12.30 8.78 3.33
C GLY A 20 -11.80 9.75 2.27
N ASP A 21 -12.69 10.60 1.79
CA ASP A 21 -12.41 11.54 0.70
C ASP A 21 -11.68 12.79 1.20
N HIS A 22 -10.61 13.14 0.50
CA HIS A 22 -9.85 14.38 0.71
C HIS A 22 -9.87 15.22 -0.55
N THR A 23 -10.30 16.47 -0.43
CA THR A 23 -10.24 17.45 -1.51
C THR A 23 -8.89 18.15 -1.49
N LEU A 24 -8.09 17.93 -2.52
CA LEU A 24 -6.84 18.64 -2.77
C LEU A 24 -7.14 19.86 -3.64
N THR A 25 -6.74 21.05 -3.19
CA THR A 25 -6.95 22.30 -3.93
C THR A 25 -5.60 22.91 -4.30
N ALA A 26 -5.43 23.24 -5.58
CA ALA A 26 -4.34 24.06 -6.07
C ALA A 26 -4.88 25.45 -6.44
N SER A 27 -4.09 26.48 -6.18
CA SER A 27 -4.44 27.86 -6.51
C SER A 27 -3.20 28.70 -6.82
N HIS A 28 -3.38 29.82 -7.52
CA HIS A 28 -2.40 30.90 -7.62
C HIS A 28 -3.00 32.24 -7.20
N ASP A 29 -2.17 33.27 -7.09
CA ASP A 29 -2.52 34.61 -6.60
C ASP A 29 -2.23 35.73 -7.62
N LEU A 30 -1.85 35.37 -8.84
CA LEU A 30 -1.65 36.34 -9.93
C LEU A 30 -2.98 37.05 -10.24
N THR A 31 -2.98 38.38 -10.16
CA THR A 31 -4.14 39.18 -10.58
C THR A 31 -4.21 39.27 -12.11
N ASP A 32 -5.31 38.81 -12.69
CA ASP A 32 -5.63 38.97 -14.10
C ASP A 32 -7.13 39.30 -14.33
N ASP A 33 -7.60 39.18 -15.58
CA ASP A 33 -8.96 39.55 -16.01
C ASP A 33 -10.05 38.59 -15.50
N ASP A 34 -9.72 37.37 -15.06
CA ASP A 34 -10.67 36.35 -14.60
C ASP A 34 -10.15 35.50 -13.42
N GLY A 35 -10.25 36.04 -12.21
CA GLY A 35 -9.87 35.31 -10.99
C GLY A 35 -10.77 34.11 -10.62
N SER A 36 -11.82 33.81 -11.40
CA SER A 36 -12.65 32.62 -11.14
C SER A 36 -11.97 31.31 -11.54
N ASN A 37 -10.92 31.39 -12.35
CA ASN A 37 -10.17 30.24 -12.84
C ASN A 37 -8.83 30.02 -12.11
N ASP A 38 -8.52 30.83 -11.08
CA ASP A 38 -7.26 30.80 -10.32
C ASP A 38 -7.11 29.57 -9.40
N SER A 39 -8.10 28.66 -9.38
CA SER A 39 -8.06 27.45 -8.56
C SER A 39 -8.70 26.25 -9.25
N GLY A 40 -8.24 25.07 -8.84
CA GLY A 40 -8.80 23.79 -9.25
C GLY A 40 -8.63 22.76 -8.13
N SER A 41 -9.48 21.73 -8.14
CA SER A 41 -9.46 20.69 -7.11
C SER A 41 -9.55 19.28 -7.68
N ALA A 42 -9.00 18.32 -6.94
CA ALA A 42 -9.17 16.90 -7.16
C ALA A 42 -9.56 16.21 -5.85
N VAL A 43 -10.35 15.14 -5.93
CA VAL A 43 -10.68 14.31 -4.77
C VAL A 43 -9.83 13.05 -4.81
N VAL A 44 -9.23 12.72 -3.66
CA VAL A 44 -8.49 11.47 -3.46
C VAL A 44 -9.11 10.74 -2.26
N THR A 45 -9.50 9.49 -2.47
CA THR A 45 -10.02 8.63 -1.40
C THR A 45 -8.87 7.88 -0.73
N VAL A 46 -8.68 8.11 0.57
CA VAL A 46 -7.73 7.36 1.40
C VAL A 46 -8.46 6.15 1.97
N GLY A 47 -8.02 4.96 1.58
CA GLY A 47 -8.55 3.69 2.10
C GLY A 47 -7.87 3.27 3.41
N PRO A 48 -8.42 2.26 4.10
CA PRO A 48 -7.80 1.69 5.29
C PRO A 48 -6.46 1.05 4.94
N ALA A 49 -5.58 1.09 5.92
CA ALA A 49 -4.29 0.41 5.85
C ALA A 49 -4.46 -0.99 6.46
N VAL A 50 -4.31 -2.03 5.63
CA VAL A 50 -4.62 -3.42 5.94
C VAL A 50 -3.33 -4.22 5.94
N THR A 51 -2.95 -4.78 7.07
CA THR A 51 -1.92 -5.80 7.18
C THR A 51 -2.60 -7.16 7.21
N ASP A 52 -2.36 -8.01 6.21
CA ASP A 52 -2.97 -9.34 6.11
C ASP A 52 -1.90 -10.36 5.70
N ILE A 53 -1.46 -11.15 6.68
CA ILE A 53 -0.39 -12.15 6.51
C ILE A 53 -1.00 -13.53 6.33
N ALA A 54 -0.83 -14.10 5.15
CA ALA A 54 -1.35 -15.41 4.78
C ALA A 54 -0.22 -16.41 4.56
N VAL A 55 -0.38 -17.62 5.08
CA VAL A 55 0.40 -18.78 4.62
C VAL A 55 -0.22 -19.25 3.30
N THR A 56 0.48 -19.02 2.19
CA THR A 56 -0.04 -19.31 0.85
C THR A 56 0.39 -20.67 0.33
N SER A 57 1.46 -21.24 0.88
CA SER A 57 1.87 -22.60 0.56
C SER A 57 2.59 -23.29 1.73
N VAL A 58 2.39 -24.60 1.83
CA VAL A 58 3.19 -25.50 2.68
C VAL A 58 3.52 -26.72 1.83
N SER A 59 4.79 -27.06 1.72
CA SER A 59 5.28 -28.18 0.93
C SER A 59 6.26 -29.02 1.74
N ALA A 60 6.08 -30.34 1.69
CA ALA A 60 6.97 -31.31 2.32
C ALA A 60 6.94 -32.62 1.51
N PRO A 61 7.99 -33.48 1.62
CA PRO A 61 7.96 -34.83 1.10
C PRO A 61 6.74 -35.63 1.59
N ALA A 62 6.13 -36.42 0.70
CA ALA A 62 4.96 -37.23 1.04
C ALA A 62 5.28 -38.42 1.98
N THR A 63 6.55 -38.84 2.00
CA THR A 63 7.06 -39.91 2.86
C THR A 63 8.46 -39.56 3.35
N ALA A 64 8.81 -40.09 4.52
CA ALA A 64 10.16 -40.01 5.10
C ALA A 64 10.45 -41.30 5.87
N THR A 65 11.73 -41.68 5.98
CA THR A 65 12.13 -42.79 6.84
C THR A 65 12.26 -42.28 8.27
N GLN A 66 11.86 -43.11 9.25
CA GLN A 66 12.07 -42.75 10.66
C GLN A 66 13.55 -42.47 10.93
N GLY A 67 13.82 -41.31 11.53
CA GLY A 67 15.18 -40.85 11.83
C GLY A 67 15.78 -39.90 10.79
N ASP A 68 15.17 -39.78 9.61
CA ASP A 68 15.60 -38.82 8.60
C ASP A 68 15.09 -37.40 8.92
N ALA A 69 15.87 -36.39 8.54
CA ALA A 69 15.43 -35.00 8.58
C ALA A 69 14.58 -34.67 7.33
N VAL A 70 13.48 -33.96 7.54
CA VAL A 70 12.56 -33.53 6.47
C VAL A 70 12.59 -32.01 6.35
N SER A 71 12.78 -31.50 5.12
CA SER A 71 12.60 -30.08 4.84
C SER A 71 11.12 -29.77 4.66
N VAL A 72 10.64 -28.72 5.32
CA VAL A 72 9.28 -28.18 5.15
C VAL A 72 9.43 -26.75 4.65
N ASP A 73 8.92 -26.50 3.44
CA ASP A 73 8.92 -25.18 2.83
C ASP A 73 7.58 -24.51 3.14
N VAL A 74 7.62 -23.30 3.69
CA VAL A 74 6.43 -22.49 4.00
C VAL A 74 6.55 -21.16 3.25
N THR A 75 5.55 -20.82 2.45
CA THR A 75 5.43 -19.50 1.83
C THR A 75 4.44 -18.66 2.61
N VAL A 76 4.88 -17.47 2.99
CA VAL A 76 4.05 -16.45 3.64
C VAL A 76 4.02 -15.22 2.75
N GLU A 77 2.85 -14.65 2.55
CA GLU A 77 2.62 -13.45 1.75
C GLU A 77 1.83 -12.44 2.56
N ASN A 78 2.24 -11.17 2.49
CA ASN A 78 1.38 -10.07 2.89
C ASN A 78 0.45 -9.75 1.73
N VAL A 79 -0.80 -10.18 1.82
CA VAL A 79 -1.85 -9.89 0.81
C VAL A 79 -2.60 -8.59 1.11
N GLY A 80 -2.21 -7.90 2.18
CA GLY A 80 -2.66 -6.56 2.52
C GLY A 80 -1.94 -5.45 1.74
N ASN A 81 -2.29 -4.20 2.04
CA ASN A 81 -1.71 -3.00 1.42
C ASN A 81 -0.82 -2.19 2.38
N HIS A 82 -0.64 -2.68 3.61
CA HIS A 82 0.24 -2.09 4.62
C HIS A 82 1.34 -3.09 4.99
N ASP A 83 2.58 -2.61 5.08
CA ASP A 83 3.72 -3.34 5.64
C ASP A 83 3.37 -4.04 6.96
N ALA A 84 3.90 -5.26 7.15
CA ALA A 84 3.77 -5.99 8.39
C ALA A 84 4.96 -5.73 9.33
N GLY A 85 4.71 -5.84 10.63
CA GLY A 85 5.76 -5.88 11.65
C GLY A 85 6.49 -7.22 11.69
N ALA A 86 7.35 -7.40 12.69
CA ALA A 86 7.97 -8.69 12.96
C ALA A 86 6.93 -9.71 13.46
N PHE A 87 7.01 -10.95 12.97
CA PHE A 87 6.17 -12.07 13.39
C PHE A 87 6.94 -13.39 13.28
N ASP A 88 6.48 -14.40 14.02
CA ASP A 88 7.03 -15.75 13.98
C ASP A 88 6.18 -16.67 13.11
N VAL A 89 6.83 -17.66 12.49
CA VAL A 89 6.18 -18.76 11.77
C VAL A 89 6.56 -20.07 12.47
N SER A 90 5.57 -20.87 12.85
CA SER A 90 5.77 -22.16 13.50
C SER A 90 5.15 -23.30 12.69
N VAL A 91 5.83 -24.45 12.68
CA VAL A 91 5.33 -25.71 12.14
C VAL A 91 5.13 -26.70 13.28
N SER A 92 4.05 -27.47 13.26
CA SER A 92 3.76 -28.52 14.24
C SER A 92 3.31 -29.80 13.55
N GLU A 93 3.57 -30.94 14.17
CA GLU A 93 3.21 -32.28 13.66
C GLU A 93 2.28 -33.01 14.64
N SER A 94 1.51 -33.98 14.14
CA SER A 94 0.69 -34.91 14.93
C SER A 94 0.75 -36.31 14.31
N PRO A 95 0.90 -37.39 15.11
CA PRO A 95 0.82 -38.77 14.65
C PRO A 95 -0.59 -39.21 14.23
#